data_AF-A0A3L6LY96-F1
#
_entry.id   AF-A0A3L6LY96-F1
#
_cell.length_a   1.000
_cell.length_b   1.000
_cell.length_c   1.000
_cell.angle_alpha   90.00
_cell.angle_beta   90.00
_cell.angle_gamma   90.00
#
_symmetry.space_group_name_H-M   'P 1'
#
loop_
_entity.id
_entity.type
_entity.pdbx_description
1 polymer ?
#
loop_
_entity_poly.entity_id
_entity_poly.type
_entity_poly.pdbx_seq_one_letter_code
_entity_poly.pdbx_strand_id
1 'polypeptide(L)'
;MKLQHFAIGERFEYEGLVFVKTGPLTASSEQGGQRIIPRYAILKPLDLPGTDNEAGTPGKLAESTVKSAFQAFYQTCSQLVGEAYRPELERARKRFLAALK
;
A
#
# COMPACT_ATOMS: atom_id res chain seq x y z
N MET A 1 -18.94 -10.37 -10.84
CA MET A 1 -19.15 -10.85 -9.45
C MET A 1 -20.08 -9.89 -8.69
N LYS A 2 -20.66 -10.29 -7.55
CA LYS A 2 -21.48 -9.40 -6.68
C LYS A 2 -20.65 -8.95 -5.46
N LEU A 3 -21.01 -7.83 -4.84
CA LEU A 3 -20.30 -7.25 -3.67
C LEU A 3 -20.07 -8.24 -2.51
N GLN A 4 -21.01 -9.16 -2.29
CA GLN A 4 -20.91 -10.18 -1.24
C GLN A 4 -19.72 -11.16 -1.41
N HIS A 5 -19.16 -11.28 -2.61
CA HIS A 5 -18.03 -12.18 -2.90
C HIS A 5 -16.67 -11.52 -2.65
N PHE A 6 -16.64 -10.20 -2.51
CA PHE A 6 -15.43 -9.44 -2.21
C PHE A 6 -15.19 -9.44 -0.69
N ALA A 7 -13.95 -9.62 -0.25
CA ALA A 7 -13.56 -9.36 1.12
C ALA A 7 -13.61 -7.85 1.43
N ILE A 8 -13.73 -7.48 2.71
CA ILE A 8 -13.54 -6.08 3.11
C ILE A 8 -12.10 -5.70 2.78
N GLY A 9 -11.89 -4.56 2.11
CA GLY A 9 -10.60 -4.13 1.59
C GLY A 9 -10.31 -4.57 0.15
N GLU A 10 -11.13 -5.44 -0.44
CA GLU A 10 -10.92 -5.89 -1.82
C GLU A 10 -11.41 -4.84 -2.85
N ARG A 11 -10.69 -4.74 -3.97
CA ARG A 11 -10.89 -3.74 -5.03
C ARG A 11 -11.72 -4.29 -6.18
N PHE A 12 -12.62 -3.46 -6.69
CA PHE A 12 -13.45 -3.82 -7.83
C PHE A 12 -13.82 -2.61 -8.68
N GLU A 13 -14.12 -2.85 -9.95
CA GLU A 13 -14.69 -1.86 -10.87
C GLU A 13 -16.21 -1.88 -10.77
N TYR A 14 -16.80 -0.69 -10.67
CA TYR A 14 -18.23 -0.46 -10.78
C TYR A 14 -18.48 0.83 -11.57
N GLU A 15 -19.28 0.77 -12.63
CA GLU A 15 -19.57 1.92 -13.51
C GLU A 15 -18.30 2.60 -14.07
N GLY A 16 -17.22 1.85 -14.30
CA GLY A 16 -15.94 2.39 -14.77
C GLY A 16 -15.09 3.09 -13.70
N LEU A 17 -15.54 3.08 -12.44
CA LEU A 17 -14.81 3.62 -11.30
C LEU A 17 -14.31 2.50 -10.39
N VAL A 18 -13.18 2.74 -9.72
CA VAL A 18 -12.56 1.78 -8.80
C VAL A 18 -13.04 2.04 -7.37
N PHE A 19 -13.52 0.98 -6.73
CA PHE A 19 -14.01 0.99 -5.37
C PHE A 19 -13.32 -0.06 -4.50
N VAL A 20 -13.22 0.22 -3.21
CA VAL A 20 -12.76 -0.68 -2.15
C VAL A 20 -13.94 -1.04 -1.26
N LYS A 21 -14.21 -2.32 -1.02
CA LYS A 21 -15.32 -2.73 -0.14
C LYS A 21 -15.05 -2.32 1.31
N THR A 22 -15.92 -1.51 1.89
CA THR A 22 -15.80 -1.03 3.30
C THR A 22 -16.88 -1.59 4.23
N GLY A 23 -17.93 -2.19 3.68
CA GLY A 23 -19.00 -2.81 4.46
C GLY A 23 -19.83 -3.81 3.64
N PRO A 24 -20.95 -4.30 4.18
CA PRO A 24 -21.78 -5.30 3.50
C PRO A 24 -22.44 -4.77 2.22
N LEU A 25 -22.69 -3.46 2.15
CA LEU A 25 -23.30 -2.75 1.01
C LEU A 25 -22.60 -1.43 0.67
N THR A 26 -21.46 -1.14 1.31
CA THR A 26 -20.74 0.13 1.15
C THR A 26 -19.34 -0.11 0.62
N ALA A 27 -18.88 0.82 -0.21
CA ALA A 27 -17.54 0.83 -0.76
C ALA A 27 -17.00 2.26 -0.81
N SER A 28 -15.70 2.44 -0.64
CA SER A 28 -15.04 3.74 -0.80
C SER A 28 -14.50 3.86 -2.22
N SER A 29 -14.71 5.01 -2.87
CA SER A 29 -13.99 5.34 -4.10
C SER A 29 -12.54 5.67 -3.77
N GLU A 30 -11.61 5.37 -4.69
CA GLU A 30 -10.24 5.89 -4.60
C GLU A 30 -10.16 7.40 -4.73
N GLN A 31 -11.14 8.02 -5.41
CA GLN A 31 -11.24 9.47 -5.53
C GLN A 31 -11.84 10.14 -4.29
N GLY A 32 -12.06 9.37 -3.22
CA GLY A 32 -12.67 9.82 -1.97
C GLY A 32 -14.20 9.65 -1.96
N GLY A 33 -14.74 9.38 -0.77
CA GLY A 33 -16.18 9.24 -0.52
C GLY A 33 -16.68 7.79 -0.47
N GLN A 34 -17.68 7.56 0.38
CA GLN A 34 -18.36 6.27 0.51
C GLN A 34 -19.59 6.23 -0.40
N ARG A 35 -19.76 5.12 -1.12
CA ARG A 35 -20.90 4.86 -1.99
C ARG A 35 -21.61 3.58 -1.55
N ILE A 36 -22.94 3.61 -1.58
CA ILE A 36 -23.77 2.42 -1.40
C ILE A 36 -23.81 1.68 -2.75
N ILE A 37 -23.41 0.41 -2.75
CA ILE A 37 -23.39 -0.44 -3.92
C ILE A 37 -24.59 -1.38 -3.86
N PRO A 38 -25.51 -1.34 -4.85
CA PRO A 38 -26.68 -2.20 -4.88
C PRO A 38 -26.31 -3.69 -4.86
N ARG A 39 -27.10 -4.51 -4.16
CA ARG A 39 -26.84 -5.96 -4.03
C ARG A 39 -26.80 -6.72 -5.37
N TYR A 40 -27.54 -6.22 -6.35
CA TYR A 40 -27.64 -6.79 -7.69
C TYR A 40 -26.62 -6.24 -8.69
N ALA A 41 -25.75 -5.31 -8.26
CA ALA A 41 -24.72 -4.76 -9.11
C ALA A 41 -23.74 -5.84 -9.60
N ILE A 42 -23.43 -5.80 -10.89
CA ILE A 42 -22.39 -6.62 -11.50
C ILE A 42 -21.07 -5.85 -11.39
N LEU A 43 -20.16 -6.38 -10.59
CA LEU A 43 -18.85 -5.81 -10.33
C LEU A 43 -17.79 -6.62 -11.06
N LYS A 44 -16.76 -5.94 -11.59
CA LYS A 44 -15.60 -6.63 -12.14
C LYS A 44 -14.50 -6.66 -11.08
N PRO A 45 -13.95 -7.83 -10.71
CA PRO A 45 -12.77 -7.87 -9.86
C PRO A 45 -11.61 -7.21 -10.60
N LEU A 46 -10.85 -6.36 -9.90
CA LEU A 46 -9.56 -5.90 -10.40
C LEU A 46 -8.49 -6.87 -9.87
N ASP A 47 -7.98 -7.76 -10.72
CA ASP A 47 -6.77 -8.56 -10.50
C ASP A 47 -5.48 -7.72 -10.61
N LEU A 48 -5.58 -6.43 -10.30
CA LEU A 48 -4.41 -5.59 -10.18
C LEU A 48 -3.87 -5.81 -8.76
N PRO A 49 -2.63 -6.31 -8.60
CA PRO A 49 -1.99 -6.30 -7.29
C PRO A 49 -2.07 -4.85 -6.81
N GLY A 50 -2.85 -4.66 -5.74
CA GLY A 50 -3.19 -3.33 -5.24
C GLY A 50 -1.92 -2.51 -5.14
N THR A 51 -1.95 -1.33 -5.73
CA THR A 51 -1.02 -0.27 -5.36
C THR A 51 -1.16 -0.06 -3.86
N ASP A 52 -0.22 -0.66 -3.13
CA ASP A 52 0.34 -0.26 -1.84
C ASP A 52 -0.59 0.64 -1.02
N ASN A 53 -1.58 0.03 -0.38
CA ASN A 53 -2.09 0.56 0.88
C ASN A 53 -2.48 -0.63 1.76
N GLU A 54 -1.43 -1.27 2.29
CA GLU A 54 -1.53 -2.20 3.40
C GLU A 54 -2.14 -1.46 4.61
N ALA A 55 -3.45 -1.61 4.78
CA ALA A 55 -4.11 -1.32 6.04
C ALA A 55 -5.17 -2.39 6.29
N GLY A 56 -4.72 -3.59 6.67
CA GLY A 56 -5.68 -4.67 6.90
C GLY A 56 -5.16 -6.02 7.34
N THR A 57 -4.04 -6.11 8.06
CA THR A 57 -3.64 -7.19 9.00
C THR A 57 -2.36 -6.68 9.67
N PRO A 58 -2.02 -6.95 10.95
CA PRO A 58 -0.63 -6.86 11.41
C PRO A 58 0.16 -8.01 10.75
N GLY A 59 0.18 -8.01 9.42
CA GLY A 59 1.00 -8.87 8.59
C GLY A 59 2.42 -8.41 8.79
N LYS A 60 3.33 -9.38 8.93
CA LYS A 60 4.76 -9.12 8.95
C LYS A 60 5.09 -8.16 7.81
N LEU A 61 5.57 -6.97 8.16
CA LEU A 61 6.05 -5.97 7.21
C LEU A 61 7.05 -6.67 6.29
N ALA A 62 6.75 -6.74 4.99
CA ALA A 62 7.56 -7.48 4.06
C ALA A 62 8.97 -6.86 4.02
N GLU A 63 10.01 -7.70 4.15
CA GLU A 63 11.40 -7.26 4.17
C GLU A 63 11.76 -6.42 2.93
N SER A 64 11.17 -6.76 1.78
CA SER A 64 11.27 -5.99 0.54
C SER A 64 10.71 -4.58 0.66
N THR A 65 9.56 -4.41 1.31
CA THR A 65 8.92 -3.10 1.52
C THR A 65 9.78 -2.23 2.44
N VAL A 66 10.32 -2.82 3.52
CA VAL A 66 11.25 -2.11 4.43
C VAL A 66 12.51 -1.66 3.70
N LYS A 67 13.12 -2.55 2.90
CA LYS A 67 14.33 -2.23 2.13
C LYS A 67 14.10 -1.12 1.11
N SER A 68 12.98 -1.17 0.37
CA SER A 68 12.62 -0.16 -0.62
C SER A 68 12.37 1.20 0.02
N ALA A 69 11.55 1.25 1.08
CA ALA A 69 11.26 2.48 1.80
C ALA A 69 12.55 3.09 2.42
N PHE A 70 13.39 2.24 3.01
CA PHE A 70 14.65 2.67 3.58
C PHE A 70 15.65 3.18 2.52
N GLN A 71 15.69 2.58 1.34
CA GLN A 71 16.55 3.04 0.25
C GLN A 71 16.13 4.43 -0.24
N ALA A 72 14.83 4.69 -0.39
CA ALA A 72 14.33 6.02 -0.77
C ALA A 72 14.70 7.07 0.28
N PHE A 73 14.50 6.75 1.57
CA PHE A 73 14.93 7.60 2.68
C PHE A 73 16.45 7.89 2.65
N TYR A 74 17.26 6.85 2.45
CA TYR A 74 18.72 6.96 2.37
C TYR A 74 19.16 7.89 1.23
N GLN A 75 18.54 7.80 0.05
CA GLN A 75 18.89 8.68 -1.06
C GLN A 75 18.64 10.15 -0.72
N THR A 76 17.49 10.48 -0.13
CA THR A 76 17.19 11.85 0.31
C THR A 76 18.21 12.32 1.33
N CYS A 77 18.53 11.52 2.34
CA CYS A 77 19.56 11.88 3.33
C CYS A 77 20.93 12.06 2.69
N SER A 78 21.32 11.23 1.72
CA SER A 78 22.63 11.32 1.07
C SER A 78 22.84 12.62 0.27
N GLN A 79 21.74 13.22 -0.21
CA GLN A 79 21.75 14.51 -0.90
C GLN A 79 21.81 15.69 0.06
N LEU A 80 21.21 15.56 1.25
CA LEU A 80 21.16 16.61 2.28
C LEU A 80 22.41 16.63 3.17
N VAL A 81 23.06 15.49 3.34
CA VAL A 81 24.22 15.34 4.21
C VAL A 81 25.49 15.80 3.48
N GLY A 82 26.19 16.75 4.09
CA GLY A 82 27.48 17.24 3.59
C GLY A 82 28.53 16.14 3.49
N GLU A 83 29.48 16.27 2.55
CA GLU A 83 30.43 15.21 2.20
C GLU A 83 31.22 14.65 3.40
N ALA A 84 31.53 15.49 4.39
CA ALA A 84 32.23 15.10 5.62
C ALA A 84 31.48 14.03 6.44
N TYR A 85 30.15 13.97 6.36
CA TYR A 85 29.31 13.08 7.17
C TYR A 85 28.75 11.89 6.38
N ARG A 86 28.96 11.84 5.06
CA ARG A 86 28.64 10.67 4.21
C ARG A 86 29.21 9.34 4.69
N PRO A 87 30.48 9.24 5.17
CA PRO A 87 30.99 7.97 5.67
C PRO A 87 30.24 7.48 6.92
N GLU A 88 29.76 8.39 7.78
CA GLU A 88 28.96 8.04 8.95
C GLU A 88 27.55 7.58 8.57
N LEU A 89 26.94 8.24 7.57
CA LEU A 89 25.65 7.86 7.00
C LEU A 89 25.71 6.44 6.36
N GLU A 90 26.78 6.11 5.62
CA GLU A 90 27.00 4.76 5.08
C GLU A 90 27.20 3.71 6.18
N ARG A 91 27.88 4.05 7.29
CA ARG A 91 28.01 3.14 8.44
C ARG A 91 26.65 2.87 9.09
N ALA A 92 25.82 3.90 9.26
CA ALA A 92 24.46 3.76 9.78
C ALA A 92 23.60 2.87 8.87
N ARG A 93 23.70 3.07 7.54
CA ARG A 93 23.02 2.22 6.53
C ARG A 93 23.40 0.75 6.66
N LYS A 94 24.69 0.44 6.76
CA LYS A 94 25.18 -0.95 6.93
C LYS A 94 24.67 -1.58 8.22
N ARG A 95 24.66 -0.83 9.33
CA ARG A 95 24.13 -1.30 10.62
C ARG A 95 22.63 -1.62 10.52
N PHE A 96 21.85 -0.76 9.85
CA PHE A 96 20.42 -0.99 9.64
C PHE A 96 20.16 -2.26 8.81
N LEU A 97 20.86 -2.43 7.68
CA LEU A 97 20.71 -3.62 6.83
C LEU A 97 21.16 -4.92 7.54
N ALA A 98 22.14 -4.84 8.43
CA ALA A 98 22.57 -5.98 9.24
C ALA A 98 21.53 -6.39 10.29
N ALA A 99 20.73 -5.44 10.80
CA ALA A 99 19.67 -5.70 11.78
C ALA A 99 18.36 -6.25 11.15
N LEU A 100 18.24 -6.19 9.82
CA LEU A 100 17.11 -6.75 9.07
C LEU A 100 17.34 -8.21 8.62
N LYS A 101 18.55 -8.75 8.81
CA LYS A 101 18.88 -10.17 8.60
C LYS A 101 18.59 -10.99 9.85
#